data_AF-A0A2H6NE32-F1
#
_entry.id   AF-A0A2H6NE32-F1
#
_cell.length_a   1.000
_cell.length_b   1.000
_cell.length_c   1.000
_cell.angle_alpha   90.00
_cell.angle_beta   90.00
_cell.angle_gamma   90.00
#
_symmetry.space_group_name_H-M   'P 1'
#
loop_
_entity.id
_entity.type
_entity.pdbx_description
1 polymer ?
#
loop_
_entity_poly.entity_id
_entity_poly.type
_entity_poly.pdbx_seq_one_letter_code
_entity_poly.pdbx_strand_id
1 'polypeptide(L)'
;QSTWGLRNWNKAPSRMTIAIFAGCTFFLIIKKLTILEKIRLKRSIKENGGQIAFGLNQKCTHVVTEDANAVIPSHLKTIQNYELPMVNVDFIWDSIKERKLLQCENYELSQTGPCGTGTETTLMNVNDSPKKKDVSEENHKHKWNDSRNLEKLRKTSAIFAGCTFFLRIKELTILEKNRLKRSIKENGGQIAFGLNQKCTHVVT
;
A
#
# COMPACT_ATOMS: atom_id res chain seq x y z
N GLN A 1 18.31 -48.87 14.72
CA GLN A 1 19.03 -47.58 14.72
C GLN A 1 18.97 -47.00 13.32
N SER A 2 18.40 -45.80 13.14
CA SER A 2 18.63 -44.87 12.01
C SER A 2 17.67 -43.67 12.15
N THR A 3 18.04 -42.70 12.97
CA THR A 3 17.36 -41.40 13.09
C THR A 3 17.86 -40.47 11.98
N TRP A 4 17.02 -40.18 10.98
CA TRP A 4 17.33 -39.15 9.98
C TRP A 4 16.98 -37.77 10.54
N GLY A 5 18.02 -37.01 10.87
CA GLY A 5 17.92 -35.64 11.36
C GLY A 5 17.36 -34.69 10.31
N LEU A 6 16.28 -34.01 10.68
CA LEU A 6 15.71 -32.86 9.97
C LEU A 6 16.75 -31.75 9.89
N ARG A 7 17.31 -31.54 8.70
CA ARG A 7 18.22 -30.44 8.41
C ARG A 7 17.42 -29.14 8.36
N ASN A 8 17.50 -28.35 9.42
CA ASN A 8 16.94 -27.00 9.52
C ASN A 8 17.54 -26.10 8.43
N TRP A 9 16.72 -25.70 7.46
CA TRP A 9 17.12 -24.82 6.36
C TRP A 9 16.70 -23.36 6.58
N ASN A 10 16.81 -22.87 7.81
CA ASN A 10 16.48 -21.48 8.13
C ASN A 10 17.62 -20.80 8.87
N LYS A 11 18.66 -20.40 8.14
CA LYS A 11 19.41 -19.18 8.45
C LYS A 11 20.28 -18.81 7.26
N ALA A 12 19.68 -18.13 6.28
CA ALA A 12 20.45 -17.22 5.45
C ALA A 12 21.07 -16.16 6.38
N PRO A 13 22.30 -15.71 6.11
CA PRO A 13 22.96 -14.70 6.94
C PRO A 13 22.10 -13.46 6.97
N SER A 14 21.76 -13.02 8.19
CA SER A 14 21.03 -11.81 8.47
C SER A 14 21.80 -10.63 7.86
N ARG A 15 21.41 -10.21 6.65
CA ARG A 15 21.61 -8.81 6.26
C ARG A 15 21.09 -8.00 7.44
N MET A 16 21.91 -7.10 7.98
CA MET A 16 21.45 -6.14 8.97
C MET A 16 20.43 -5.22 8.30
N THR A 17 19.20 -5.71 8.18
CA THR A 17 18.06 -4.89 7.78
C THR A 17 17.80 -4.00 8.97
N ILE A 18 17.99 -2.69 8.79
CA ILE A 18 17.64 -1.70 9.79
C ILE A 18 16.14 -1.87 10.02
N ALA A 19 15.77 -2.33 11.21
CA ALA A 19 14.38 -2.53 11.60
C ALA A 19 13.78 -1.18 11.99
N ILE A 20 13.56 -0.31 11.01
CA ILE A 20 13.04 1.06 11.21
C ILE A 20 11.68 1.09 11.91
N PHE A 21 10.89 0.02 11.77
CA PHE A 21 9.58 -0.13 12.39
C PHE A 21 9.59 -1.08 13.59
N ALA A 22 10.77 -1.34 14.18
CA ALA A 22 10.86 -2.16 15.37
C ALA A 22 9.97 -1.59 16.50
N GLY A 23 9.10 -2.43 17.06
CA GLY A 23 8.15 -2.02 18.09
C GLY A 23 6.89 -1.33 17.57
N CYS A 24 6.81 -1.01 16.27
CA CYS A 24 5.62 -0.45 15.67
C CYS A 24 4.64 -1.56 15.26
N THR A 25 3.39 -1.41 15.67
CA THR A 25 2.24 -2.19 15.19
C THR A 25 1.30 -1.28 14.43
N PHE A 26 1.08 -1.57 13.15
CA PHE A 26 0.26 -0.78 12.24
C PHE A 26 -1.11 -1.41 12.04
N PHE A 27 -2.15 -0.60 12.12
CA PHE A 27 -3.48 -0.95 11.65
C PHE A 27 -3.75 -0.27 10.30
N LEU A 28 -4.13 -1.04 9.27
CA LEU A 28 -4.25 -0.52 7.90
C LEU A 28 -5.72 -0.34 7.51
N ILE A 29 -6.12 0.89 7.18
CA ILE A 29 -7.45 1.25 6.65
C ILE A 29 -7.28 1.80 5.24
N ILE A 30 -7.10 0.90 4.27
CA ILE A 30 -6.76 1.27 2.90
C ILE A 30 -7.90 0.85 1.98
N LYS A 31 -8.60 1.82 1.37
CA LYS A 31 -9.75 1.55 0.48
C LYS A 31 -9.39 1.68 -0.99
N LYS A 32 -8.60 2.68 -1.37
CA LYS A 32 -8.36 3.10 -2.76
C LYS A 32 -7.17 2.37 -3.40
N LEU A 33 -6.14 1.98 -2.63
CA LEU A 33 -5.00 1.21 -3.19
C LEU A 33 -5.46 -0.08 -3.89
N THR A 34 -4.74 -0.41 -4.96
CA THR A 34 -4.87 -1.71 -5.61
C THR A 34 -4.40 -2.83 -4.67
N ILE A 35 -4.86 -4.04 -4.95
CA ILE A 35 -4.50 -5.24 -4.20
C ILE A 35 -2.98 -5.44 -4.15
N LEU A 36 -2.30 -5.22 -5.27
CA LEU A 36 -0.85 -5.42 -5.37
C LEU A 36 -0.10 -4.44 -4.46
N GLU A 37 -0.55 -3.19 -4.41
CA GLU A 37 0.01 -2.16 -3.53
C GLU A 37 -0.23 -2.48 -2.06
N LYS A 38 -1.42 -3.00 -1.70
CA LYS A 38 -1.69 -3.47 -0.34
C LYS A 38 -0.76 -4.61 0.08
N ILE A 39 -0.51 -5.57 -0.82
CA ILE A 39 0.44 -6.66 -0.56
C ILE A 39 1.86 -6.11 -0.39
N ARG A 40 2.27 -5.21 -1.28
CA ARG A 40 3.59 -4.58 -1.23
C ARG A 40 3.77 -3.81 0.08
N LEU A 41 2.79 -3.01 0.48
CA LEU A 41 2.78 -2.25 1.72
C LEU A 41 2.92 -3.18 2.93
N LYS A 42 2.08 -4.22 3.02
CA LYS A 42 2.13 -5.18 4.14
C LYS A 42 3.49 -5.89 4.22
N ARG A 43 4.04 -6.29 3.07
CA ARG A 43 5.36 -6.92 3.00
C ARG A 43 6.46 -5.96 3.47
N SER A 44 6.47 -4.74 2.92
CA SER A 44 7.44 -3.71 3.27
C SER A 44 7.46 -3.43 4.77
N ILE A 45 6.30 -3.30 5.43
CA ILE A 45 6.21 -3.10 6.88
C ILE A 45 6.87 -4.27 7.63
N LYS A 46 6.53 -5.51 7.28
CA LYS A 46 7.06 -6.72 7.93
C LYS A 46 8.57 -6.88 7.71
N GLU A 47 9.06 -6.63 6.50
CA GLU A 47 10.50 -6.72 6.17
C GLU A 47 11.34 -5.67 6.93
N ASN A 48 10.72 -4.55 7.32
CA ASN A 48 11.35 -3.47 8.08
C ASN A 48 11.10 -3.58 9.61
N GLY A 49 10.66 -4.75 10.10
CA GLY A 49 10.51 -5.06 11.53
C GLY A 49 9.19 -4.62 12.17
N GLY A 50 8.25 -4.09 11.37
CA GLY A 50 6.93 -3.68 11.83
C GLY A 50 5.93 -4.83 11.88
N GLN A 51 4.94 -4.71 12.76
CA GLN A 51 3.83 -5.64 12.88
C GLN A 51 2.56 -5.07 12.25
N ILE A 52 1.65 -5.94 11.81
CA ILE A 52 0.36 -5.55 11.25
C ILE A 52 -0.74 -6.13 12.11
N ALA A 53 -1.57 -5.25 12.68
CA ALA A 53 -2.73 -5.63 13.46
C ALA A 53 -3.91 -5.97 12.55
N PHE A 54 -4.64 -7.03 12.90
CA PHE A 54 -5.88 -7.44 12.23
C PHE A 54 -7.11 -6.67 12.71
N GLY A 55 -7.01 -6.01 13.86
CA GLY A 55 -8.06 -5.19 14.45
C GLY A 55 -7.45 -4.05 15.26
N LEU A 56 -8.21 -2.98 15.45
CA LEU A 56 -7.81 -1.90 16.35
C LEU A 56 -7.82 -2.41 17.80
N ASN A 57 -6.67 -2.32 18.44
CA ASN A 57 -6.48 -2.68 19.84
C ASN A 57 -5.42 -1.77 20.46
N GLN A 58 -5.22 -1.88 21.78
CA GLN A 58 -4.22 -1.12 22.54
C GLN A 58 -2.77 -1.44 22.17
N LYS A 59 -2.51 -2.52 21.42
CA LYS A 59 -1.17 -2.85 20.93
C LYS A 59 -0.84 -2.13 19.63
N CYS A 60 -1.84 -1.57 18.95
CA CYS A 60 -1.63 -0.72 17.79
C CYS A 60 -0.89 0.54 18.24
N THR A 61 0.08 0.94 17.44
CA THR A 61 0.88 2.16 17.65
C THR A 61 0.54 3.23 16.63
N HIS A 62 0.08 2.82 15.44
CA HIS A 62 -0.17 3.71 14.32
C HIS A 62 -1.37 3.20 13.52
N VAL A 63 -2.16 4.11 12.98
CA VAL A 63 -3.20 3.81 11.99
C VAL A 63 -2.80 4.41 10.67
N VAL A 64 -2.72 3.58 9.64
CA VAL A 64 -2.38 4.02 8.28
C VAL A 64 -3.64 4.07 7.45
N THR A 65 -3.97 5.21 6.87
CA THR A 65 -5.12 5.39 5.97
C THR A 65 -4.76 6.31 4.80
N GLU A 66 -5.44 6.17 3.66
CA GLU A 66 -5.29 7.10 2.52
C GLU A 66 -6.20 8.32 2.64
N ASP A 67 -7.23 8.22 3.49
CA ASP A 67 -8.31 9.19 3.58
C ASP A 67 -8.90 9.13 4.99
N ALA A 68 -8.89 10.25 5.72
CA ALA A 68 -9.47 10.32 7.06
C ALA A 68 -10.97 10.00 7.05
N ASN A 69 -11.66 10.30 5.95
CA ASN A 69 -13.09 10.04 5.79
C ASN A 69 -13.39 8.58 5.43
N ALA A 70 -12.38 7.79 5.06
CA ALA A 70 -12.55 6.36 4.82
C ALA A 70 -12.69 5.55 6.11
N VAL A 71 -12.34 6.12 7.26
CA VAL A 71 -12.39 5.46 8.57
C VAL A 71 -13.83 5.41 9.06
N ILE A 72 -14.32 4.23 9.42
CA ILE A 72 -15.68 4.09 9.94
C ILE A 72 -15.79 4.66 11.37
N PRO A 73 -16.95 5.22 11.77
CA PRO A 73 -17.10 5.91 13.06
C PRO A 73 -16.71 5.10 14.29
N SER A 74 -16.91 3.78 14.28
CA SER A 74 -16.51 2.90 15.37
C SER A 74 -14.99 2.84 15.53
N HIS A 75 -14.24 2.80 14.43
CA HIS A 75 -12.78 2.83 14.45
C HIS A 75 -12.27 4.20 14.89
N LEU A 76 -12.91 5.30 14.47
CA LEU A 76 -12.55 6.65 14.91
C LEU A 76 -12.63 6.81 16.43
N LYS A 77 -13.71 6.33 17.05
CA LYS A 77 -13.84 6.34 18.52
C LYS A 77 -12.69 5.61 19.19
N THR A 78 -12.32 4.44 18.68
CA THR A 78 -11.20 3.66 19.22
C THR A 78 -9.85 4.35 19.02
N ILE A 79 -9.64 4.98 17.87
CA ILE A 79 -8.41 5.73 17.56
C ILE A 79 -8.25 6.91 18.52
N GLN A 80 -9.33 7.66 18.76
CA GLN A 80 -9.34 8.77 19.72
C GLN A 80 -9.13 8.26 21.16
N ASN A 81 -9.81 7.18 21.57
CA ASN A 81 -9.68 6.61 22.91
C ASN A 81 -8.26 6.12 23.24
N TYR A 82 -7.51 5.67 22.23
CA TYR A 82 -6.15 5.17 22.37
C TYR A 82 -5.10 6.19 21.89
N GLU A 83 -5.52 7.41 21.55
CA GLU A 83 -4.66 8.50 21.05
C GLU A 83 -3.71 8.03 19.93
N LEU A 84 -4.20 7.18 19.02
CA LEU A 84 -3.37 6.61 17.97
C LEU A 84 -3.19 7.62 16.82
N PRO A 85 -1.94 7.90 16.39
CA PRO A 85 -1.70 8.76 15.24
C PRO A 85 -2.27 8.12 13.97
N MET A 86 -2.96 8.94 13.19
CA MET A 86 -3.52 8.57 11.89
C MET A 86 -2.67 9.16 10.78
N VAL A 87 -1.91 8.31 10.10
CA VAL A 87 -0.92 8.72 9.10
C VAL A 87 -1.29 8.24 7.69
N ASN A 88 -0.82 8.97 6.68
CA ASN A 88 -0.90 8.53 5.29
C ASN A 88 -0.01 7.30 5.01
N VAL A 89 -0.32 6.52 3.99
CA VAL A 89 0.52 5.45 3.43
C VAL A 89 1.93 5.96 3.08
N ASP A 90 2.04 7.20 2.63
CA ASP A 90 3.32 7.83 2.27
C ASP A 90 4.31 7.83 3.43
N PHE A 91 3.83 7.94 4.68
CA PHE A 91 4.65 7.79 5.88
C PHE A 91 5.50 6.51 5.87
N ILE A 92 4.89 5.39 5.46
CA ILE A 92 5.58 4.09 5.42
C ILE A 92 6.64 4.09 4.33
N TRP A 93 6.31 4.60 3.15
CA TRP A 93 7.23 4.61 2.01
C TRP A 93 8.42 5.55 2.26
N ASP A 94 8.16 6.73 2.79
CA ASP A 94 9.18 7.73 3.08
C ASP A 94 10.07 7.29 4.26
N SER A 95 9.49 6.69 5.31
CA SER A 95 10.28 6.11 6.41
C SER A 95 11.23 5.01 5.93
N ILE A 96 10.78 4.17 4.98
CA ILE A 96 11.65 3.16 4.35
C ILE A 96 12.73 3.81 3.51
N LYS A 97 12.37 4.82 2.71
CA LYS A 97 13.28 5.52 1.80
C LYS A 97 14.39 6.24 2.57
N GLU A 98 14.04 6.93 3.66
CA GLU A 98 14.98 7.64 4.53
C GLU A 98 15.68 6.73 5.54
N ARG A 99 15.28 5.44 5.62
CA ARG A 99 15.79 4.43 6.57
C ARG A 99 15.70 4.89 8.03
N LYS A 100 14.67 5.66 8.35
CA LYS A 100 14.40 6.18 9.69
C LYS A 100 12.88 6.24 9.90
N LEU A 101 12.42 5.99 11.13
CA LEU A 101 11.03 6.26 11.49
C LEU A 101 10.79 7.77 11.45
N LEU A 102 9.96 8.22 10.51
CA LEU A 102 9.60 9.63 10.38
C LEU A 102 8.66 10.07 11.50
N GLN A 103 8.55 11.38 11.66
CA GLN A 103 7.62 12.02 12.58
C GLN A 103 6.21 12.01 11.97
N CYS A 104 5.21 11.65 12.77
CA CYS A 104 3.83 11.41 12.30
C CYS A 104 3.15 12.71 11.86
N GLU A 105 3.50 13.84 12.47
CA GLU A 105 2.89 15.15 12.31
C GLU A 105 2.91 15.64 10.85
N ASN A 106 3.95 15.27 10.09
CA ASN A 106 4.08 15.62 8.68
C ASN A 106 3.15 14.82 7.75
N TYR A 107 2.52 13.77 8.27
CA TYR A 107 1.70 12.82 7.53
C TYR A 107 0.31 12.65 8.16
N GLU A 108 -0.03 13.46 9.17
CA GLU A 108 -1.31 13.39 9.84
C GLU A 108 -2.44 13.79 8.90
N LEU A 109 -3.45 12.93 8.86
CA LEU A 109 -4.66 13.21 8.12
C LEU A 109 -5.68 13.84 9.07
N SER A 110 -5.81 15.17 9.00
CA SER A 110 -6.88 15.87 9.71
C SER A 110 -8.22 15.62 9.03
N GLN A 111 -9.26 15.42 9.83
CA GLN A 111 -10.63 15.45 9.30
C GLN A 111 -10.97 16.89 8.96
N THR A 112 -11.30 17.15 7.71
CA THR A 112 -11.97 18.40 7.33
C THR A 112 -13.39 18.36 7.90
N GLY A 113 -13.60 18.89 9.11
CA GLY A 113 -14.93 19.19 9.61
C GLY A 113 -15.56 20.34 8.79
N PRO A 114 -16.89 20.41 8.66
CA PRO A 114 -17.53 21.64 8.21
C PRO A 114 -17.37 22.69 9.32
N CYS A 115 -16.39 23.58 9.16
CA CYS A 115 -16.24 24.73 10.04
C CYS A 115 -17.28 25.79 9.66
N GLY A 116 -18.41 25.78 10.35
CA GLY A 116 -19.35 26.89 10.39
C GLY A 116 -18.92 27.94 11.42
N THR A 117 -18.83 29.18 10.93
CA THR A 117 -19.01 30.49 11.62
C THR A 117 -18.01 30.99 12.66
N GLY A 118 -17.36 32.10 12.28
CA GLY A 118 -17.07 33.31 13.09
C GLY A 118 -15.93 33.19 14.10
N THR A 119 -14.88 34.01 14.07
CA THR A 119 -14.95 35.48 14.11
C THR A 119 -13.83 36.15 13.30
N GLU A 120 -14.22 37.20 12.57
CA GLU A 120 -13.38 38.25 12.00
C GLU A 120 -12.48 38.94 13.03
N THR A 121 -11.31 39.38 12.57
CA THR A 121 -10.79 40.78 12.56
C THR A 121 -9.26 40.72 12.49
N THR A 122 -8.47 41.52 11.77
CA THR A 122 -8.67 42.65 10.84
C THR A 122 -7.27 43.08 10.37
N LEU A 123 -7.03 43.09 9.03
CA LEU A 123 -6.27 44.07 8.21
C LEU A 123 -4.76 44.32 8.51
N MET A 124 -3.79 44.60 7.62
CA MET A 124 -3.67 45.12 6.23
C MET A 124 -2.36 44.52 5.62
N ASN A 125 -2.13 44.35 4.31
CA ASN A 125 -1.89 45.43 3.33
C ASN A 125 -1.80 44.88 1.88
N VAL A 126 -2.81 45.15 1.03
CA VAL A 126 -2.79 46.01 -0.19
C VAL A 126 -1.38 46.50 -0.62
N ASN A 127 -0.85 46.46 -1.85
CA ASN A 127 -1.33 46.39 -3.25
C ASN A 127 -0.11 46.06 -4.14
N ASP A 128 -0.28 45.44 -5.32
CA ASP A 128 -0.28 46.16 -6.61
C ASP A 128 -0.54 45.19 -7.79
N SER A 129 -1.37 45.63 -8.73
CA SER A 129 -1.70 44.96 -10.00
C SER A 129 -1.36 45.96 -11.11
N PRO A 130 -1.07 45.58 -12.37
CA PRO A 130 -2.19 45.25 -13.27
C PRO A 130 -1.93 44.33 -14.50
N LYS A 131 -2.99 43.58 -14.84
CA LYS A 131 -3.63 43.40 -16.18
C LYS A 131 -3.20 42.31 -17.20
N LYS A 132 -4.23 41.47 -17.47
CA LYS A 132 -4.76 40.91 -18.75
C LYS A 132 -3.99 39.72 -19.37
N LYS A 133 -4.62 38.67 -19.93
CA LYS A 133 -5.81 38.60 -20.81
C LYS A 133 -6.60 37.28 -20.69
N ASP A 134 -7.87 37.38 -21.08
CA ASP A 134 -8.87 36.36 -21.42
C ASP A 134 -8.38 35.14 -22.23
N VAL A 135 -9.05 33.99 -22.06
CA VAL A 135 -9.96 33.37 -23.05
C VAL A 135 -10.14 31.85 -22.78
N SER A 136 -11.41 31.48 -22.55
CA SER A 136 -12.11 30.19 -22.75
C SER A 136 -11.57 28.88 -22.16
N GLU A 137 -12.25 28.40 -21.12
CA GLU A 137 -12.42 26.97 -20.83
C GLU A 137 -13.29 26.31 -21.91
N GLU A 138 -12.73 25.38 -22.68
CA GLU A 138 -13.51 24.45 -23.50
C GLU A 138 -13.23 22.99 -23.07
N ASN A 139 -14.28 22.39 -22.51
CA ASN A 139 -14.35 21.01 -22.04
C ASN A 139 -14.27 20.03 -23.22
N HIS A 140 -13.07 19.54 -23.56
CA HIS A 140 -12.93 18.38 -24.42
C HIS A 140 -13.03 17.07 -23.62
N LYS A 141 -14.27 16.62 -23.45
CA LYS A 141 -14.64 15.27 -23.00
C LYS A 141 -14.17 14.25 -24.06
N HIS A 142 -12.94 13.77 -23.96
CA HIS A 142 -12.44 12.77 -24.89
C HIS A 142 -13.07 11.40 -24.57
N LYS A 143 -14.12 11.10 -25.35
CA LYS A 143 -14.83 9.82 -25.44
C LYS A 143 -13.87 8.74 -25.95
N TRP A 144 -13.42 7.84 -25.07
CA TRP A 144 -12.65 6.68 -25.49
C TRP A 144 -13.59 5.58 -25.97
N ASN A 145 -13.84 5.55 -27.28
CA ASN A 145 -14.32 4.37 -27.99
C ASN A 145 -13.26 4.01 -29.02
N ASP A 146 -12.38 3.07 -28.68
CA ASP A 146 -11.68 2.28 -29.69
C ASP A 146 -11.60 0.82 -29.27
N SER A 147 -12.69 0.10 -29.50
CA SER A 147 -12.83 -1.33 -29.22
C SER A 147 -12.23 -2.21 -30.33
N ARG A 148 -11.33 -1.72 -31.19
CA ARG A 148 -10.81 -2.51 -32.33
C ARG A 148 -9.29 -2.61 -32.45
N ASN A 149 -8.55 -2.35 -31.37
CA ASN A 149 -7.09 -2.56 -31.35
C ASN A 149 -6.53 -3.20 -30.05
N LEU A 150 -7.30 -4.08 -29.40
CA LEU A 150 -6.88 -4.70 -28.13
C LEU A 150 -6.02 -5.97 -28.30
N GLU A 151 -5.94 -6.52 -29.51
CA GLU A 151 -5.22 -7.79 -29.77
C GLU A 151 -3.79 -7.57 -30.29
N LYS A 152 -3.48 -6.39 -30.86
CA LYS A 152 -2.17 -6.08 -31.47
C LYS A 152 -1.23 -5.25 -30.60
N LEU A 153 -1.69 -4.70 -29.47
CA LEU A 153 -0.86 -4.00 -28.48
C LEU A 153 -0.39 -4.88 -27.32
N ARG A 154 -0.72 -6.18 -27.31
CA ARG A 154 -0.11 -7.15 -26.39
C ARG A 154 1.28 -7.53 -26.87
N LYS A 155 2.20 -6.57 -26.85
CA LYS A 155 3.61 -6.89 -26.60
C LYS A 155 3.64 -7.37 -25.14
N THR A 156 3.29 -8.64 -24.93
CA THR A 156 3.41 -9.28 -23.63
C THR A 156 4.87 -9.13 -23.26
N SER A 157 5.13 -8.35 -22.22
CA SER A 157 6.45 -8.32 -21.64
C SER A 157 6.69 -9.73 -21.11
N ALA A 158 7.56 -10.49 -21.79
CA ALA A 158 7.89 -11.87 -21.47
C ALA A 158 8.84 -11.94 -20.25
N ILE A 159 8.61 -11.06 -19.27
CA ILE A 159 9.47 -10.86 -18.10
C ILE A 159 9.54 -12.15 -17.26
N PHE A 160 8.51 -12.99 -17.36
CA PHE A 160 8.43 -14.27 -16.65
C PHE A 160 8.52 -15.48 -17.58
N ALA A 161 9.01 -15.33 -18.82
CA ALA A 161 9.24 -16.48 -19.68
C ALA A 161 10.17 -17.50 -18.98
N GLY A 162 9.79 -18.77 -19.01
CA GLY A 162 10.51 -19.85 -18.32
C GLY A 162 10.32 -19.89 -16.79
N CYS A 163 9.65 -18.90 -16.20
CA CYS A 163 9.37 -18.89 -14.77
C CYS A 163 8.09 -19.68 -14.46
N THR A 164 8.20 -20.63 -13.52
CA THR A 164 7.06 -21.32 -12.90
C THR A 164 6.94 -20.89 -11.44
N PHE A 165 5.77 -20.37 -11.07
CA PHE A 165 5.47 -19.82 -9.75
C PHE A 165 4.57 -20.74 -8.95
N PHE A 166 4.95 -21.02 -7.71
CA PHE A 166 4.05 -21.60 -6.71
C PHE A 166 3.53 -20.51 -5.78
N LEU A 167 2.21 -20.35 -5.70
CA LEU A 167 1.58 -19.34 -4.85
C LEU A 167 1.23 -19.95 -3.49
N ARG A 168 2.01 -19.64 -2.46
CA ARG A 168 1.79 -20.05 -1.06
C ARG A 168 1.19 -18.91 -0.23
N ILE A 169 0.16 -18.25 -0.77
CA ILE A 169 -0.43 -17.07 -0.14
C ILE A 169 -1.69 -17.47 0.62
N LYS A 170 -1.59 -17.44 1.95
CA LYS A 170 -2.71 -17.81 2.85
C LYS A 170 -3.75 -16.70 2.97
N GLU A 171 -3.34 -15.45 2.79
CA GLU A 171 -4.09 -14.26 3.22
C GLU A 171 -4.61 -13.42 2.04
N LEU A 172 -5.10 -14.10 0.98
CA LEU A 172 -5.74 -13.46 -0.18
C LEU A 172 -7.12 -14.07 -0.44
N THR A 173 -8.07 -13.21 -0.74
CA THR A 173 -9.38 -13.54 -1.29
C THR A 173 -9.25 -14.25 -2.65
N ILE A 174 -10.33 -14.93 -3.05
CA ILE A 174 -10.37 -15.68 -4.33
C ILE A 174 -10.11 -14.75 -5.53
N LEU A 175 -10.70 -13.55 -5.52
CA LEU A 175 -10.52 -12.57 -6.58
C LEU A 175 -9.06 -12.12 -6.71
N GLU A 176 -8.39 -11.90 -5.59
CA GLU A 176 -6.98 -11.49 -5.54
C GLU A 176 -6.06 -12.58 -6.07
N LYS A 177 -6.29 -13.83 -5.66
CA LYS A 177 -5.56 -14.98 -6.21
C LYS A 177 -5.74 -15.08 -7.72
N ASN A 178 -6.93 -14.82 -8.24
CA ASN A 178 -7.21 -14.89 -9.67
C ASN A 178 -6.54 -13.74 -10.45
N ARG A 179 -6.53 -12.52 -9.91
CA ARG A 179 -5.83 -11.38 -10.52
C ARG A 179 -4.33 -11.60 -10.59
N LEU A 180 -3.71 -12.08 -9.51
CA LEU A 180 -2.28 -12.40 -9.48
C LEU A 180 -1.92 -13.50 -10.48
N LYS A 181 -2.71 -14.58 -10.52
CA LYS A 181 -2.54 -15.66 -11.51
C LYS A 181 -2.63 -15.15 -12.94
N ARG A 182 -3.56 -14.23 -13.22
CA ARG A 182 -3.72 -13.62 -14.54
C ARG A 182 -2.52 -12.77 -14.92
N SER A 183 -2.06 -11.90 -14.03
CA SER A 183 -0.89 -11.05 -14.27
C SER A 183 0.38 -11.86 -14.55
N ILE A 184 0.61 -12.95 -13.80
CA ILE A 184 1.76 -13.85 -14.04
C ILE A 184 1.68 -14.48 -15.44
N LYS A 185 0.50 -14.98 -15.83
CA LYS A 185 0.28 -15.58 -17.15
C LYS A 185 0.42 -14.58 -18.30
N GLU A 186 -0.11 -13.37 -18.14
CA GLU A 186 -0.01 -12.30 -19.13
C GLU A 186 1.44 -11.87 -19.40
N ASN A 187 2.33 -12.06 -18.43
CA ASN A 187 3.77 -11.80 -18.55
C ASN A 187 4.61 -13.04 -18.93
N GLY A 188 3.97 -14.12 -19.39
CA GLY A 188 4.65 -15.33 -19.87
C GLY A 188 5.03 -16.35 -18.80
N GLY A 189 4.60 -16.16 -17.56
CA GLY A 189 4.87 -17.06 -16.43
C GLY A 189 3.84 -18.19 -16.31
N GLN A 190 4.26 -19.29 -15.69
CA GLN A 190 3.41 -20.45 -15.40
C GLN A 190 3.05 -20.51 -13.91
N ILE A 191 1.88 -21.03 -13.59
CA ILE A 191 1.44 -21.25 -12.19
C ILE A 191 1.47 -22.76 -11.92
N ALA A 192 2.25 -23.18 -10.93
CA ALA A 192 2.24 -24.54 -10.44
C ALA A 192 1.10 -24.76 -9.44
N PHE A 193 0.45 -25.93 -9.53
CA PHE A 193 -0.60 -26.34 -8.58
C PHE A 193 -0.05 -26.79 -7.23
N GLY A 194 1.23 -27.15 -7.16
CA GLY A 194 1.91 -27.60 -5.96
C GLY A 194 3.39 -27.24 -5.99
N LEU A 195 4.04 -27.20 -4.84
CA LEU A 195 5.49 -27.00 -4.75
C LEU A 195 6.18 -28.26 -5.30
N ASN A 196 6.91 -28.12 -6.40
CA ASN A 196 7.65 -29.20 -7.04
C ASN A 196 8.99 -28.68 -7.59
N GLN A 197 9.84 -29.59 -8.09
CA GLN A 197 11.17 -29.25 -8.62
C GLN A 197 11.14 -28.36 -9.88
N LYS A 198 9.99 -28.25 -10.55
CA LYS A 198 9.80 -27.36 -11.71
C LYS A 198 9.46 -25.93 -11.29
N CYS A 199 9.10 -25.71 -10.02
CA CYS A 199 8.85 -24.37 -9.49
C CYS A 199 10.16 -23.59 -9.37
N THR A 200 10.29 -22.56 -10.20
CA THR A 200 11.43 -21.63 -10.15
C THR A 200 11.28 -20.60 -9.03
N HIS A 201 10.04 -20.24 -8.67
CA HIS A 201 9.74 -19.16 -7.75
C HIS A 201 8.59 -19.54 -6.81
N VAL A 202 8.68 -19.12 -5.55
CA VAL A 202 7.60 -19.25 -4.56
C VAL A 202 7.14 -17.86 -4.15
N VAL A 203 5.85 -17.60 -4.31
CA VAL A 203 5.23 -16.34 -3.89
C VAL A 203 4.47 -16.60 -2.59
N THR A 204 4.98 -16.07 -1.48
CA THR A 204 4.37 -16.14 -0.14
C THR A 204 3.69 -14.83 0.23
#